data_AF-A0A183GHU2-F1
#
_entry.id   AF-A0A183GHU2-F1
#
_cell.length_a   1.000
_cell.length_b   1.000
_cell.length_c   1.000
_cell.angle_alpha   90.00
_cell.angle_beta   90.00
_cell.angle_gamma   90.00
#
_symmetry.space_group_name_H-M   'P 1'
#
loop_
_entity.id
_entity.type
_entity.pdbx_description
1 polymer ?
#
loop_
_entity_poly.entity_id
_entity_poly.type
_entity_poly.pdbx_seq_one_letter_code
_entity_poly.pdbx_strand_id
1 'polypeptide(L)'
;MKPCKATGPDDLAADDWKSKLWYLAEWLTEFFNQVVKEKKVPECWHNSTTIPIWKKRGSPADCSNYRPIRLLSHSMKIFERILDRRIREIVRLSDNQCAFEARCGTIDAIHGTRLLL
;
A
#
# COMPACT_ATOMS: atom_id res chain seq x y z
N MET A 1 9.67 -0.83 -3.14
CA MET A 1 9.78 0.04 -1.94
C MET A 1 10.70 1.22 -2.21
N LYS A 2 10.62 2.34 -1.48
CA LYS A 2 11.74 3.30 -1.37
C LYS A 2 12.65 2.86 -0.21
N PRO A 3 13.98 3.12 -0.25
CA PRO A 3 14.85 2.83 0.89
C PRO A 3 14.49 3.74 2.08
N CYS A 4 14.97 3.40 3.28
CA CYS A 4 14.78 4.19 4.51
C CYS A 4 13.30 4.44 4.87
N LYS A 5 12.43 3.46 4.60
CA LYS A 5 11.05 3.48 5.09
C LYS A 5 10.99 2.93 6.51
N ALA A 6 10.17 3.53 7.36
CA ALA A 6 9.91 3.02 8.70
C ALA A 6 9.44 1.57 8.66
N THR A 7 9.93 0.77 9.60
CA THR A 7 9.61 -0.65 9.75
C THR A 7 8.15 -0.86 10.12
N GLY A 8 7.64 -2.06 9.80
CA GLY A 8 6.39 -2.54 10.36
C GLY A 8 6.61 -3.17 11.74
N PRO A 9 5.60 -3.85 12.30
CA PRO A 9 5.71 -4.58 13.56
C PRO A 9 6.71 -5.76 13.53
N ASP A 10 7.21 -6.11 12.35
CA ASP A 10 8.22 -7.15 12.12
C ASP A 10 9.66 -6.62 12.20
N ASP A 11 9.86 -5.32 12.37
CA ASP A 11 11.16 -4.65 12.44
C ASP A 11 12.12 -4.89 11.27
N LEU A 12 11.61 -5.42 10.15
CA LEU A 12 12.38 -5.64 8.93
C LEU A 12 12.41 -4.37 8.07
N ALA A 13 13.61 -3.88 7.78
CA ALA A 13 13.83 -2.67 7.02
C ALA A 13 13.52 -2.88 5.54
N ALA A 14 13.17 -1.81 4.83
CA ALA A 14 12.92 -1.86 3.40
C ALA A 14 14.15 -2.33 2.58
N ASP A 15 15.35 -2.16 3.12
CA ASP A 15 16.60 -2.50 2.45
C ASP A 15 16.89 -4.01 2.50
N ASP A 16 16.41 -4.72 3.53
CA ASP A 16 16.49 -6.18 3.63
C ASP A 16 15.75 -6.84 2.44
N TRP A 17 14.57 -6.30 2.12
CA TRP A 17 13.73 -6.75 1.01
C TRP A 17 14.24 -6.34 -0.38
N LYS A 18 15.17 -5.40 -0.44
CA LYS A 18 15.72 -4.85 -1.70
C LYS A 18 17.09 -5.40 -2.05
N SER A 19 17.64 -6.27 -1.21
CA SER A 19 18.90 -6.92 -1.52
C SER A 19 18.81 -7.53 -2.94
N LYS A 20 19.85 -7.32 -3.77
CA LYS A 20 19.91 -7.83 -5.15
C LYS A 20 20.14 -9.34 -5.21
N LEU A 21 19.64 -10.03 -4.20
CA LEU A 21 19.90 -11.42 -3.94
C LEU A 21 18.79 -12.21 -4.62
N TRP A 22 19.15 -12.88 -5.71
CA TRP A 22 18.22 -13.69 -6.52
C TRP A 22 17.43 -14.68 -5.66
N TYR A 23 18.08 -15.27 -4.65
CA TYR A 23 17.47 -16.20 -3.71
C TYR A 23 16.27 -15.60 -2.96
N LEU A 24 16.30 -14.29 -2.67
CA LEU A 24 15.22 -13.64 -1.92
C LEU A 24 13.94 -13.52 -2.76
N ALA A 25 14.09 -13.28 -4.07
CA ALA A 25 12.95 -13.20 -4.97
C ALA A 25 12.28 -14.57 -5.17
N GLU A 26 13.08 -15.64 -5.28
CA GLU A 26 12.56 -17.01 -5.35
C GLU A 26 11.85 -17.40 -4.06
N TRP A 27 12.48 -17.14 -2.91
CA TRP A 27 11.88 -17.41 -1.61
C TRP A 27 10.55 -16.66 -1.42
N LEU A 28 10.51 -15.36 -1.74
CA LEU A 28 9.28 -14.56 -1.68
C LEU A 28 8.20 -15.12 -2.60
N THR A 29 8.58 -15.63 -3.77
CA THR A 29 7.64 -16.22 -4.73
C THR A 29 7.01 -17.49 -4.16
N GLU A 30 7.83 -18.40 -3.62
CA GLU A 30 7.35 -19.63 -2.98
C GLU A 30 6.44 -19.31 -1.78
N PHE A 31 6.91 -18.41 -0.91
CA PHE A 31 6.18 -17.96 0.27
C PHE A 31 4.82 -17.35 -0.09
N PHE A 32 4.74 -16.44 -1.06
CA PHE A 32 3.46 -15.84 -1.47
C PHE A 32 2.53 -16.84 -2.14
N ASN A 33 3.07 -17.80 -2.90
CA ASN A 33 2.26 -18.88 -3.47
C ASN A 33 1.68 -19.78 -2.36
N GLN A 34 2.44 -20.04 -1.30
CA GLN A 34 1.97 -20.77 -0.14
C GLN A 34 0.85 -20.01 0.60
N VAL A 35 1.02 -18.70 0.83
CA VAL A 35 -0.01 -17.83 1.42
C VAL A 35 -1.33 -17.94 0.66
N VAL A 36 -1.29 -17.90 -0.68
CA VAL A 36 -2.48 -18.03 -1.52
C VAL A 36 -3.07 -19.44 -1.44
N LYS A 37 -2.24 -20.48 -1.54
CA LYS A 37 -2.66 -21.89 -1.53
C LYS A 37 -3.33 -22.26 -0.21
N GLU A 38 -2.74 -21.85 0.92
CA GLU A 38 -3.20 -22.19 2.26
C GLU A 38 -4.28 -21.23 2.79
N LYS A 39 -4.45 -20.07 2.13
CA LYS A 39 -5.34 -18.97 2.59
C LYS A 39 -5.00 -18.51 4.00
N LYS A 40 -3.72 -18.58 4.37
CA LYS A 40 -3.19 -18.17 5.66
C LYS A 40 -2.08 -17.16 5.45
N VAL A 41 -2.14 -16.07 6.20
CA VAL A 41 -1.10 -15.04 6.20
C VAL A 41 -0.26 -15.17 7.48
N PRO A 42 0.98 -14.66 7.50
CA PRO A 42 1.75 -14.56 8.72
C PRO A 42 1.04 -13.79 9.82
N GLU A 43 1.28 -14.16 11.07
CA GLU A 43 0.72 -13.46 12.22
C GLU A 43 1.07 -11.96 12.23
N CYS A 44 2.29 -11.60 11.81
CA CYS A 44 2.73 -10.20 11.74
C CYS A 44 1.93 -9.34 10.75
N TRP A 45 1.21 -9.94 9.79
CA TRP A 45 0.34 -9.20 8.87
C TRP A 45 -1.01 -8.81 9.50
N HIS A 46 -1.38 -9.44 10.61
CA HIS A 46 -2.56 -9.04 11.37
C HIS A 46 -2.34 -7.78 12.21
N ASN A 47 -1.07 -7.42 12.45
CA ASN A 47 -0.68 -6.33 13.32
C ASN A 47 -0.22 -5.10 12.53
N SER A 48 -0.34 -3.91 13.13
CA SER A 48 0.19 -2.67 12.56
C SER A 48 0.53 -1.67 13.66
N THR A 49 1.56 -0.86 13.43
CA THR A 49 1.89 0.26 14.31
C THR A 49 1.18 1.50 13.83
N THR A 50 0.29 2.07 14.64
CA THR A 50 -0.44 3.30 14.29
C THR A 50 0.31 4.53 14.77
N ILE A 51 0.72 5.38 13.82
CA ILE A 51 1.38 6.65 14.08
C ILE A 51 0.40 7.79 13.81
N PRO A 52 0.00 8.57 14.83
CA PRO A 52 -0.84 9.74 14.63
C PRO A 52 -0.01 10.91 14.07
N ILE A 53 -0.38 11.43 12.90
CA ILE A 53 0.26 12.62 12.32
C ILE A 53 -0.66 13.82 12.47
N TRP A 54 -0.20 14.85 13.18
CA TRP A 54 -0.98 16.07 13.37
C TRP A 54 -1.22 16.78 12.04
N LYS A 55 -2.48 17.15 11.76
CA LYS A 55 -2.90 17.83 10.53
C LYS A 55 -2.45 19.29 10.46
N LYS A 56 -1.73 19.79 11.48
CA LYS A 56 -1.32 21.19 11.64
C LYS A 56 -2.49 22.17 11.64
N ARG A 57 -3.62 21.74 12.18
CA ARG A 57 -4.85 22.52 12.33
C ARG A 57 -5.50 22.15 13.67
N GLY A 58 -6.12 23.14 14.32
CA GLY A 58 -6.81 22.93 15.59
C GLY A 58 -5.84 22.69 16.75
N SER A 59 -6.40 22.30 17.90
CA SER A 59 -5.63 22.01 19.11
C SER A 59 -4.89 20.67 18.99
N PRO A 60 -3.59 20.59 19.34
CA PRO A 60 -2.87 19.32 19.48
C PRO A 60 -3.41 18.40 20.59
N ALA A 61 -4.18 18.94 21.54
CA ALA A 61 -4.81 18.13 22.58
C ALA A 61 -6.04 17.34 22.09
N ASP A 62 -6.56 17.69 20.92
CA ASP A 62 -7.73 17.05 20.33
C ASP A 62 -7.31 15.98 19.31
N CYS A 63 -7.61 14.72 19.61
CA CYS A 63 -7.28 13.56 18.78
C CYS A 63 -7.88 13.63 17.36
N SER A 64 -8.99 14.35 17.15
CA SER A 64 -9.62 14.49 15.83
C SER A 64 -8.74 15.27 14.83
N ASN A 65 -7.80 16.07 15.34
CA ASN A 65 -6.84 16.85 14.56
C ASN A 65 -5.64 16.02 14.05
N TYR A 66 -5.66 14.70 14.24
CA TYR A 66 -4.62 13.80 13.74
C TYR A 66 -5.14 12.94 12.59
N ARG A 67 -4.23 12.57 11.68
CA ARG A 67 -4.43 11.55 10.67
C ARG A 67 -3.68 10.29 11.12
N PRO A 68 -4.37 9.18 11.41
CA PRO A 68 -3.68 7.93 11.71
C PRO A 68 -3.00 7.39 10.44
N ILE A 69 -1.74 6.98 10.56
CA ILE A 69 -1.04 6.20 9.54
C ILE A 69 -0.67 4.85 10.14
N ARG A 70 -0.98 3.77 9.42
CA ARG A 70 -0.59 2.41 9.82
C ARG A 70 0.71 2.01 9.13
N LEU A 71 1.69 1.61 9.91
CA LEU A 71 2.90 0.95 9.45
C LEU A 71 2.64 -0.56 9.43
N LEU A 72 2.54 -1.11 8.23
CA LEU A 72 2.39 -2.55 7.97
C LEU A 72 3.75 -3.19 7.71
N SER A 73 3.83 -4.51 7.87
CA SER A 73 4.96 -5.31 7.40
C SER A 73 5.28 -4.99 5.94
N HIS A 74 6.57 -4.92 5.63
CA HIS A 74 7.04 -4.68 4.27
C HIS A 74 6.71 -5.83 3.33
N SER A 75 6.75 -7.08 3.80
CA SER A 75 6.37 -8.26 3.02
C SER A 75 4.89 -8.21 2.60
N MET A 76 4.00 -7.79 3.49
CA MET A 76 2.57 -7.58 3.21
C MET A 76 2.39 -6.54 2.09
N LYS A 77 3.03 -5.38 2.20
CA LYS A 77 2.96 -4.32 1.17
C LYS A 77 3.46 -4.79 -0.20
N ILE A 78 4.47 -5.66 -0.23
CA ILE A 78 4.97 -6.26 -1.48
C ILE A 78 3.89 -7.16 -2.08
N PHE A 79 3.31 -8.05 -1.27
CA PHE A 79 2.25 -8.96 -1.70
C PHE A 79 1.02 -8.22 -2.21
N GLU A 80 0.52 -7.23 -1.46
CA GLU A 80 -0.61 -6.38 -1.85
C GLU A 80 -0.37 -5.69 -3.20
N ARG A 81 0.86 -5.21 -3.44
CA ARG A 81 1.21 -4.57 -4.72
C ARG A 81 1.21 -5.55 -5.89
N ILE A 82 1.60 -6.81 -5.66
CA ILE A 82 1.52 -7.87 -6.67
C ILE A 82 0.05 -8.19 -6.97
N LEU A 83 -0.78 -8.29 -5.92
CA LEU A 83 -2.21 -8.52 -6.06
C LEU A 83 -2.92 -7.37 -6.78
N ASP A 84 -2.68 -6.12 -6.39
CA ASP A 84 -3.26 -4.93 -7.04
C ASP A 84 -2.96 -4.93 -8.55
N ARG A 85 -1.72 -5.21 -8.94
CA ARG A 85 -1.35 -5.32 -10.35
C ARG A 85 -2.16 -6.41 -11.08
N ARG A 86 -2.28 -7.60 -10.50
CA ARG A 86 -3.02 -8.72 -11.10
C ARG A 86 -4.52 -8.45 -11.17
N ILE A 87 -5.09 -7.82 -10.13
CA ILE A 87 -6.51 -7.47 -10.09
C ILE A 87 -6.85 -6.44 -11.17
N ARG A 88 -5.99 -5.44 -11.37
CA ARG A 88 -6.16 -4.42 -12.42
C ARG A 88 -6.11 -4.99 -13.85
N GLU A 89 -5.52 -6.15 -14.05
CA GLU A 89 -5.54 -6.85 -15.35
C GLU A 89 -6.92 -7.50 -15.63
N ILE A 90 -7.74 -7.69 -14.61
CA ILE A 90 -9.03 -8.40 -14.70
C ILE A 90 -10.22 -7.45 -14.51
N VAL A 91 -10.06 -6.41 -13.68
CA VAL A 91 -11.11 -5.44 -13.38
C VAL A 91 -11.08 -4.29 -14.39
N ARG A 92 -12.21 -4.05 -15.05
CA ARG A 92 -12.43 -2.83 -15.85
C ARG A 92 -13.12 -1.78 -14.99
N LEU A 93 -12.49 -0.62 -14.84
CA LEU A 93 -13.06 0.53 -14.16
C LEU A 93 -13.83 1.40 -15.14
N SER A 94 -14.70 2.26 -14.60
CA SER A 94 -15.42 3.25 -15.42
C SER A 94 -14.43 4.24 -16.05
N ASP A 95 -14.69 4.66 -17.29
CA ASP A 95 -13.90 5.68 -17.96
C ASP A 95 -13.95 7.04 -17.23
N ASN A 96 -14.92 7.25 -16.34
CA ASN A 96 -15.05 8.44 -15.49
C ASN A 96 -14.27 8.34 -14.17
N GLN A 97 -13.66 7.17 -13.87
CA GLN A 97 -12.87 6.97 -12.66
C GLN A 97 -11.45 7.52 -12.86
N CYS A 98 -11.15 8.62 -12.18
CA CYS A 98 -9.81 9.23 -12.22
C CYS A 98 -9.04 9.14 -10.92
N ALA A 99 -9.70 8.85 -9.80
CA ALA A 99 -9.01 8.69 -8.53
C ALA A 99 -8.19 7.39 -8.52
N PHE A 100 -6.89 7.51 -8.21
CA PHE A 100 -5.94 6.39 -8.15
C PHE A 100 -5.74 5.63 -9.46
N GLU A 101 -6.14 6.21 -10.59
CA GLU A 101 -5.92 5.62 -11.90
C GLU A 101 -4.68 6.17 -12.58
N ALA A 102 -3.99 5.28 -13.30
CA ALA A 102 -2.83 5.67 -14.07
C ALA A 102 -3.28 6.60 -15.20
N ARG A 103 -2.58 7.72 -15.36
CA ARG A 103 -2.80 8.69 -16.46
C ARG A 103 -4.13 9.44 -16.43
N CYS A 104 -4.92 9.37 -15.35
CA CYS A 104 -5.99 10.33 -15.09
C CYS A 104 -5.73 11.07 -13.78
N GLY A 105 -5.60 12.40 -13.85
CA GLY A 105 -5.39 13.27 -12.70
C GLY A 105 -6.61 14.11 -12.34
N THR A 106 -6.48 14.97 -11.33
CA THR A 106 -7.55 15.87 -10.90
C THR A 106 -7.97 16.86 -12.00
N ILE A 107 -7.04 17.27 -12.85
CA ILE A 107 -7.32 18.18 -13.97
C ILE A 107 -8.27 17.52 -14.98
N ASP A 108 -7.98 16.27 -15.34
CA ASP A 108 -8.81 15.49 -16.26
C ASP A 108 -10.22 15.27 -15.69
N ALA A 109 -10.32 14.98 -14.39
CA ALA A 109 -11.61 14.85 -13.70
C ALA A 109 -12.43 16.16 -13.73
N ILE A 110 -11.79 17.31 -13.48
CA ILE A 110 -12.44 18.63 -13.57
C ILE A 110 -12.89 18.90 -15.01
N HIS A 111 -12.03 18.61 -15.99
CA HIS A 111 -12.37 18.79 -17.39
C HIS A 111 -13.56 17.93 -17.81
N GLY A 112 -13.56 16.63 -17.44
CA GLY A 112 -14.68 15.74 -17.68
C GLY A 112 -15.98 16.24 -17.05
N THR A 113 -15.92 16.76 -15.82
CA THR A 113 -17.09 17.36 -15.15
C THR A 113 -17.63 18.57 -15.92
N ARG A 114 -16.76 19.41 -16.47
CA ARG A 114 -17.16 20.60 -17.25
C ARG A 114 -17.78 20.27 -18.60
N LEU A 115 -17.51 19.09 -19.18
CA LEU A 115 -18.13 18.66 -20.42
C LEU A 115 -19.52 18.06 -20.20
N LEU A 116 -19.81 17.61 -18.98
CA LEU A 116 -21.08 16.98 -18.61
C LEU A 116 -22.10 17.96 -18.01
N LEU A 117 -21.65 19.15 -17.60
CA LEU A 117 -22.47 20.28 -17.13
C LEU A 117 -22.74 21.26 -18.26
#